data_AF-A0A1H9QYL4-F1
#
_entry.id   AF-A0A1H9QYL4-F1
#
_cell.length_a   1.000
_cell.length_b   1.000
_cell.length_c   1.000
_cell.angle_alpha   90.00
_cell.angle_beta   90.00
_cell.angle_gamma   90.00
#
_symmetry.space_group_name_H-M   'P 1'
#
loop_
_entity.id
_entity.type
_entity.pdbx_description
1 polymer ?
#
loop_
_entity_poly.entity_id
_entity_poly.type
_entity_poly.pdbx_seq_one_letter_code
_entity_poly.pdbx_strand_id
1 'polypeptide(L)'
;MTQATTIRCSDVAAEPLPGSAKQATIYVIFEWTRAWSRDVLDGDTFGQELTAKLKAHLDEAGATLQLIRQPTREGRNIDNHHLYVVFAEHGTIEVLHVDGPEAILDLDLSAPLRCGGVERTRPLLLVCTHAKRDACCAIKGRPLVTELEQRFPSADNGDVIWETSHTKGHRFAPSTLLMPWGYSFGRMNVEATTAMVEAARNGEYFIPGNRGRGTLTSTSQVAEIAVAEELARTGRHVNYGQLHIIDEEVEPDAGTATVTVNDSRAGVAYRVLLNTRTVDGVISSCGKNPQPGEVWDVVSVHALGCENNEDRQ
;
A
#
# COMPACT_ATOMS: atom_id res chain seq x y z
N MET A 1 -33.00 14.54 -19.41
CA MET A 1 -32.10 13.48 -19.93
C MET A 1 -31.50 12.79 -18.73
N THR A 2 -31.97 11.60 -18.40
CA THR A 2 -31.42 10.76 -17.35
C THR A 2 -29.97 10.44 -17.73
N GLN A 3 -29.00 11.03 -17.01
CA GLN A 3 -27.60 10.61 -17.14
C GLN A 3 -27.56 9.12 -16.84
N ALA A 4 -27.26 8.29 -17.85
CA ALA A 4 -26.95 6.89 -17.61
C ALA A 4 -25.86 6.85 -16.54
N THR A 5 -26.17 6.27 -15.39
CA THR A 5 -25.24 6.17 -14.26
C THR A 5 -24.02 5.41 -14.77
N THR A 6 -22.93 6.13 -15.04
CA THR A 6 -21.71 5.52 -15.53
C THR A 6 -21.20 4.59 -14.44
N ILE A 7 -21.20 3.28 -14.71
CA ILE A 7 -20.70 2.26 -13.78
C ILE A 7 -19.29 2.66 -13.37
N ARG A 8 -19.07 2.78 -12.05
CA ARG A 8 -17.75 3.08 -11.52
C ARG A 8 -16.96 1.80 -11.38
N CYS A 9 -15.68 1.85 -11.73
CA CYS A 9 -14.82 0.67 -11.61
C CYS A 9 -14.79 0.11 -10.17
N SER A 10 -14.86 0.99 -9.17
CA SER A 10 -14.89 0.61 -7.75
C SER A 10 -16.19 0.02 -7.24
N ASP A 11 -17.25 0.02 -8.04
CA ASP A 11 -18.56 -0.52 -7.65
C ASP A 11 -18.74 -1.95 -8.17
N VAL A 12 -17.77 -2.44 -8.96
CA VAL A 12 -17.74 -3.80 -9.49
C VAL A 12 -16.70 -4.60 -8.72
N ALA A 13 -17.17 -5.51 -7.86
CA ALA A 13 -16.31 -6.41 -7.08
C ALA A 13 -15.98 -7.70 -7.86
N ALA A 14 -15.38 -7.54 -9.06
CA ALA A 14 -15.08 -8.66 -9.96
C ALA A 14 -13.89 -9.54 -9.53
N GLU A 15 -12.96 -8.98 -8.73
CA GLU A 15 -11.71 -9.65 -8.37
C GLU A 15 -11.41 -9.52 -6.86
N PRO A 16 -10.61 -10.44 -6.28
CA PRO A 16 -10.19 -10.40 -4.89
C PRO A 16 -9.16 -9.28 -4.65
N LEU A 17 -8.94 -8.94 -3.37
CA LEU A 17 -7.96 -7.92 -2.96
C LEU A 17 -6.53 -8.47 -2.83
N PRO A 18 -6.29 -9.64 -2.21
CA PRO A 18 -4.94 -10.20 -2.05
C PRO A 18 -4.20 -10.33 -3.40
N GLY A 19 -2.90 -10.04 -3.40
CA GLY A 19 -2.06 -10.13 -4.60
C GLY A 19 -2.14 -8.93 -5.54
N SER A 20 -2.93 -7.90 -5.20
CA SER A 20 -3.18 -6.75 -6.08
C SER A 20 -2.38 -5.50 -5.73
N ALA A 21 -1.55 -5.54 -4.68
CA ALA A 21 -0.74 -4.39 -4.27
C ALA A 21 0.34 -4.07 -5.33
N LYS A 22 0.62 -2.77 -5.54
CA LYS A 22 1.72 -2.37 -6.43
C LYS A 22 3.04 -2.72 -5.74
N GLN A 23 3.98 -3.30 -6.48
CA GLN A 23 5.33 -3.48 -5.97
C GLN A 23 6.06 -2.13 -5.85
N ALA A 24 6.65 -1.90 -4.68
CA ALA A 24 7.54 -0.79 -4.36
C ALA A 24 8.17 -1.01 -2.97
N THR A 25 9.47 -0.73 -2.86
CA THR A 25 10.26 -0.89 -1.63
C THR A 25 10.64 0.44 -1.01
N ILE A 26 10.88 1.47 -1.83
CA ILE A 26 11.23 2.82 -1.39
C ILE A 26 10.14 3.81 -1.81
N TYR A 27 9.67 4.61 -0.86
CA TYR A 27 8.68 5.66 -1.09
C TYR A 27 9.24 7.01 -0.69
N VAL A 28 9.24 7.95 -1.65
CA VAL A 28 9.40 9.37 -1.39
C VAL A 28 8.00 9.98 -1.34
N ILE A 29 7.63 10.54 -0.20
CA ILE A 29 6.28 11.08 0.04
C ILE A 29 6.42 12.57 0.31
N PHE A 30 6.00 13.40 -0.64
CA PHE A 30 6.20 14.83 -0.60
C PHE A 30 4.89 15.59 -0.44
N GLU A 31 4.82 16.50 0.52
CA GLU A 31 3.66 17.35 0.71
C GLU A 31 3.56 18.39 -0.42
N TRP A 32 2.50 18.31 -1.22
CA TRP A 32 2.22 19.25 -2.29
C TRP A 32 0.76 19.67 -2.26
N THR A 33 0.51 20.85 -1.71
CA THR A 33 -0.82 21.40 -1.45
C THR A 33 -1.55 21.84 -2.72
N ARG A 34 -0.81 22.06 -3.83
CA ARG A 34 -1.35 22.49 -5.12
C ARG A 34 -2.06 21.34 -5.85
N ALA A 35 -2.62 21.67 -7.02
CA ALA A 35 -3.30 20.69 -7.86
C ALA A 35 -2.31 19.64 -8.40
N TRP A 36 -2.71 18.38 -8.38
CA TRP A 36 -2.00 17.28 -9.03
C TRP A 36 -2.49 17.13 -10.48
N SER A 37 -1.61 16.83 -11.41
CA SER A 37 -1.93 16.42 -12.78
C SER A 37 -2.35 14.95 -12.83
N ARG A 38 -2.72 14.41 -14.00
CA ARG A 38 -3.30 13.05 -14.08
C ARG A 38 -2.29 11.98 -13.64
N ASP A 39 -1.02 12.21 -13.91
CA ASP A 39 0.11 11.49 -13.36
C ASP A 39 1.08 12.51 -12.75
N VAL A 40 1.43 12.38 -11.47
CA VAL A 40 2.18 13.44 -10.76
C VAL A 40 3.57 13.72 -11.37
N LEU A 41 4.07 12.81 -12.21
CA LEU A 41 5.31 12.97 -12.97
C LEU A 41 5.06 13.06 -14.49
N ASP A 42 3.95 13.63 -14.96
CA ASP A 42 3.71 13.91 -16.39
C ASP A 42 4.27 15.24 -16.91
N GLY A 43 4.78 16.10 -16.02
CA GLY A 43 5.29 17.43 -16.36
C GLY A 43 4.34 18.57 -16.00
N ASP A 44 3.05 18.29 -15.80
CA ASP A 44 2.05 19.33 -15.50
C ASP A 44 1.97 19.68 -14.01
N THR A 45 2.48 18.82 -13.12
CA THR A 45 2.53 19.10 -11.67
C THR A 45 3.75 19.96 -11.29
N PHE A 46 4.93 19.62 -11.81
CA PHE A 46 6.22 20.23 -11.42
C PHE A 46 6.92 21.00 -12.54
N GLY A 47 6.35 21.04 -13.74
CA GLY A 47 7.07 21.48 -14.94
C GLY A 47 7.93 20.35 -15.54
N GLN A 48 8.18 20.43 -16.84
CA GLN A 48 8.84 19.36 -17.60
C GLN A 48 10.27 19.10 -17.14
N GLU A 49 11.04 20.16 -16.87
CA GLU A 49 12.46 20.04 -16.50
C GLU A 49 12.63 19.35 -15.14
N LEU A 50 11.96 19.84 -14.10
CA LEU A 50 12.05 19.24 -12.77
C LEU A 50 11.49 17.82 -12.77
N THR A 51 10.38 17.57 -13.47
CA THR A 51 9.82 16.21 -13.61
C THR A 51 10.82 15.23 -14.20
N ALA A 52 11.59 15.63 -15.23
CA ALA A 52 12.58 14.76 -15.84
C ALA A 52 13.72 14.41 -14.86
N LYS A 53 14.21 15.41 -14.10
CA LYS A 53 15.22 15.21 -13.05
C LYS A 53 14.74 14.29 -11.95
N LEU A 54 13.52 14.52 -11.44
CA LEU A 54 12.91 13.69 -10.40
C LEU A 54 12.74 12.24 -10.84
N LYS A 55 12.28 12.00 -12.07
CA LYS A 55 12.18 10.64 -12.62
C LYS A 55 13.52 9.94 -12.64
N ALA A 56 14.54 10.57 -13.21
CA ALA A 56 15.87 9.98 -13.30
C ALA A 56 16.43 9.60 -11.91
N HIS A 57 16.30 10.50 -10.94
CA HIS A 57 16.76 10.27 -9.57
C HIS A 57 15.99 9.14 -8.86
N LEU A 58 14.66 9.12 -8.98
CA LEU A 58 13.82 8.08 -8.38
C LEU A 58 14.03 6.72 -9.04
N ASP A 59 14.15 6.67 -10.37
CA ASP A 59 14.36 5.44 -11.12
C ASP A 59 15.72 4.82 -10.80
N GLU A 60 16.78 5.62 -10.62
CA GLU A 60 18.10 5.17 -10.18
C GLU A 60 18.06 4.45 -8.82
N ALA A 61 17.23 4.94 -7.90
CA ALA A 61 17.04 4.36 -6.58
C ALA A 61 15.96 3.26 -6.53
N GLY A 62 15.19 3.04 -7.61
CA GLY A 62 14.00 2.20 -7.56
C GLY A 62 12.88 2.73 -6.64
N ALA A 63 12.86 4.03 -6.40
CA ALA A 63 11.93 4.70 -5.51
C ALA A 63 10.66 5.15 -6.22
N THR A 64 9.57 5.32 -5.46
CA THR A 64 8.31 5.83 -5.99
C THR A 64 7.89 7.12 -5.30
N LEU A 65 7.36 8.08 -6.07
CA LEU A 65 6.84 9.33 -5.54
C LEU A 65 5.35 9.21 -5.20
N GLN A 66 4.99 9.71 -4.02
CA GLN A 66 3.62 10.01 -3.63
C GLN A 66 3.52 11.48 -3.26
N LEU A 67 2.52 12.18 -3.79
CA LEU A 67 2.20 13.53 -3.31
C LEU A 67 1.13 13.44 -2.25
N ILE A 68 1.31 14.16 -1.15
CA ILE A 68 0.35 14.23 -0.07
C ILE A 68 -0.11 15.66 0.19
N ARG A 69 -1.21 15.80 0.91
CA ARG A 69 -1.64 17.10 1.47
C ARG A 69 -2.58 16.87 2.64
N GLN A 70 -2.62 17.86 3.53
CA GLN A 70 -3.55 17.83 4.66
C GLN A 70 -5.02 17.76 4.17
N PRO A 71 -5.90 17.01 4.85
CA PRO A 71 -7.32 16.92 4.51
C PRO A 71 -8.05 18.26 4.68
N THR A 72 -7.68 19.02 5.71
CA THR A 72 -8.27 20.33 6.02
C THR A 72 -7.70 21.44 5.13
N ARG A 73 -8.42 22.57 5.03
CA ARG A 73 -7.91 23.73 4.29
C ARG A 73 -6.85 24.46 5.09
N GLU A 74 -7.05 24.54 6.39
CA GLU A 74 -6.16 25.15 7.37
C GLU A 74 -4.80 24.46 7.37
N GLY A 75 -4.78 23.12 7.37
CA GLY A 75 -3.54 22.35 7.31
C GLY A 75 -2.77 22.46 5.99
N ARG A 76 -3.34 23.07 4.94
CA ARG A 76 -2.65 23.33 3.67
C ARG A 76 -1.94 24.68 3.64
N ASN A 77 -2.11 25.49 4.68
CA ASN A 77 -1.35 26.73 4.84
C ASN A 77 -0.03 26.36 5.53
N ILE A 78 0.98 26.08 4.73
CA ILE A 78 2.28 25.60 5.19
C ILE A 78 3.39 26.59 4.81
N ASP A 79 4.35 26.76 5.71
CA ASP A 79 5.57 27.55 5.45
C ASP A 79 6.69 26.69 4.84
N ASN A 80 6.68 25.38 5.14
CA ASN A 80 7.58 24.37 4.58
C ASN A 80 6.83 23.08 4.31
N HIS A 81 7.42 22.22 3.48
CA HIS A 81 6.84 20.96 3.03
C HIS A 81 7.36 19.79 3.85
N HIS A 82 6.48 18.89 4.27
CA HIS A 82 6.91 17.58 4.76
C HIS A 82 7.44 16.73 3.59
N LEU A 83 8.60 16.12 3.79
CA LEU A 83 9.19 15.14 2.89
C LEU A 83 9.53 13.88 3.69
N TYR A 84 8.75 12.82 3.49
CA TYR A 84 9.02 11.53 4.10
C TYR A 84 9.75 10.61 3.14
N VAL A 85 10.71 9.87 3.68
CA VAL A 85 11.40 8.79 2.98
C VAL A 85 11.13 7.50 3.74
N VAL A 86 10.57 6.51 3.05
CA VAL A 86 10.20 5.22 3.62
C VAL A 86 10.97 4.12 2.93
N PHE A 87 11.66 3.30 3.73
CA PHE A 87 12.24 2.03 3.28
C PHE A 87 11.39 0.90 3.85
N ALA A 88 10.45 0.39 3.05
CA ALA A 88 9.39 -0.50 3.52
C ALA A 88 9.90 -1.85 4.03
N GLU A 89 10.98 -2.37 3.44
CA GLU A 89 11.62 -3.60 3.90
C GLU A 89 12.20 -3.48 5.30
N HIS A 90 12.64 -2.28 5.67
CA HIS A 90 13.24 -1.99 6.98
C HIS A 90 12.22 -1.49 8.00
N GLY A 91 11.01 -1.13 7.57
CA GLY A 91 10.00 -0.55 8.45
C GLY A 91 10.38 0.83 8.97
N THR A 92 11.19 1.60 8.23
CA THR A 92 11.71 2.91 8.68
C THR A 92 11.04 4.08 7.95
N ILE A 93 10.82 5.17 8.66
CA ILE A 93 10.43 6.47 8.10
C ILE A 93 11.42 7.53 8.57
N GLU A 94 11.92 8.31 7.63
CA GLU A 94 12.66 9.54 7.90
C GLU A 94 11.81 10.74 7.43
N VAL A 95 11.76 11.82 8.21
CA VAL A 95 11.05 13.05 7.84
C VAL A 95 12.00 14.24 7.77
N LEU A 96 11.87 15.00 6.69
CA LEU A 96 12.52 16.28 6.46
C LEU A 96 11.45 17.37 6.29
N HIS A 97 11.83 18.61 6.60
CA HIS A 97 11.07 19.82 6.28
C HIS A 97 11.85 20.62 5.26
N VAL A 98 11.28 20.83 4.08
CA VAL A 98 11.99 21.39 2.92
C VAL A 98 11.20 22.53 2.28
N ASP A 99 11.89 23.40 1.54
CA ASP A 99 11.27 24.58 0.92
C ASP A 99 10.48 24.26 -0.36
N GLY A 100 10.76 23.12 -1.00
CA GLY A 100 10.17 22.78 -2.29
C GLY A 100 10.54 21.39 -2.82
N PRO A 101 9.93 21.00 -3.96
CA PRO A 101 10.13 19.68 -4.57
C PRO A 101 11.56 19.43 -5.07
N GLU A 102 12.35 20.49 -5.30
CA GLU A 102 13.74 20.40 -5.73
C GLU A 102 14.61 19.63 -4.72
N ALA A 103 14.29 19.74 -3.42
CA ALA A 103 15.01 19.05 -2.35
C ALA A 103 14.92 17.51 -2.43
N ILE A 104 13.98 16.96 -3.22
CA ILE A 104 13.91 15.52 -3.48
C ILE A 104 15.18 15.03 -4.20
N LEU A 105 15.82 15.89 -5.00
CA LEU A 105 17.03 15.54 -5.76
C LEU A 105 18.28 15.43 -4.87
N ASP A 106 18.21 15.94 -3.64
CA ASP A 106 19.31 15.92 -2.67
C ASP A 106 19.26 14.69 -1.74
N LEU A 107 18.25 13.84 -1.87
CA LEU A 107 18.06 12.67 -1.01
C LEU A 107 19.09 11.58 -1.31
N ASP A 108 19.74 11.06 -0.26
CA ASP A 108 20.52 9.82 -0.33
C ASP A 108 19.61 8.62 -0.10
N LEU A 109 19.06 8.07 -1.18
CA LEU A 109 18.16 6.91 -1.17
C LEU A 109 18.89 5.55 -1.16
N SER A 110 20.22 5.54 -0.94
CA SER A 110 21.01 4.30 -1.00
C SER A 110 20.81 3.37 0.20
N ALA A 111 20.39 3.90 1.36
CA ALA A 111 20.03 3.12 2.53
C ALA A 111 19.10 3.90 3.48
N PRO A 112 18.42 3.20 4.42
CA PRO A 112 17.59 3.85 5.43
C PRO A 112 18.34 4.88 6.28
N LEU A 113 17.64 5.95 6.68
CA LEU A 113 18.11 6.96 7.64
C LEU A 113 19.39 7.70 7.20
N ARG A 114 19.54 7.92 5.89
CA ARG A 114 20.67 8.63 5.27
C ARG A 114 20.29 9.98 4.68
N CYS A 115 19.01 10.34 4.66
CA CYS A 115 18.56 11.58 4.03
C CYS A 115 18.81 12.81 4.90
N GLY A 116 19.23 12.64 6.17
CA GLY A 116 19.56 13.74 7.07
C GLY A 116 18.34 14.35 7.77
N GLY A 117 17.23 13.62 7.77
CA GLY A 117 16.01 13.95 8.48
C GLY A 117 15.96 13.35 9.89
N VAL A 118 14.77 13.40 10.47
CA VAL A 118 14.48 12.82 11.79
C VAL A 118 13.77 11.48 11.60
N GLU A 119 14.23 10.45 12.30
CA GLU A 119 13.52 9.18 12.32
C GLU A 119 12.14 9.34 12.96
N ARG A 120 11.12 8.79 12.29
CA ARG A 120 9.73 8.81 12.73
C ARG A 120 9.27 7.39 13.05
N THR A 121 8.72 7.22 14.25
CA THR A 121 8.20 5.95 14.74
C THR A 121 6.68 5.79 14.58
N ARG A 122 5.95 6.87 14.30
CA ARG A 122 4.49 6.82 14.10
C ARG A 122 4.14 6.38 12.68
N PRO A 123 3.15 5.50 12.48
CA PRO A 123 2.73 5.07 11.15
C PRO A 123 2.09 6.22 10.37
N LEU A 124 2.07 6.06 9.05
CA LEU A 124 1.47 6.97 8.08
C LEU A 124 0.39 6.23 7.29
N LEU A 125 -0.82 6.76 7.31
CA LEU A 125 -1.93 6.31 6.48
C LEU A 125 -2.17 7.31 5.35
N LEU A 126 -1.98 6.84 4.12
CA LEU A 126 -2.20 7.62 2.91
C LEU A 126 -3.51 7.18 2.25
N VAL A 127 -4.50 8.08 2.18
CA VAL A 127 -5.81 7.82 1.56
C VAL A 127 -5.86 8.45 0.18
N CYS A 128 -6.01 7.64 -0.86
CA CYS A 128 -5.97 8.13 -2.24
C CYS A 128 -7.23 8.96 -2.55
N THR A 129 -7.05 10.23 -2.92
CA THR A 129 -8.15 11.16 -3.29
C THR A 129 -8.01 11.72 -4.70
N HIS A 130 -7.18 11.08 -5.53
CA HIS A 130 -6.69 11.61 -6.80
C HIS A 130 -7.73 11.60 -7.95
N ALA A 131 -8.60 12.61 -7.97
CA ALA A 131 -9.74 12.72 -8.90
C ALA A 131 -9.36 12.72 -10.39
N LYS A 132 -8.26 13.38 -10.77
CA LYS A 132 -7.83 13.47 -12.18
C LYS A 132 -7.37 12.13 -12.74
N ARG A 133 -6.89 11.23 -11.89
CA ARG A 133 -6.50 9.87 -12.29
C ARG A 133 -7.74 9.00 -12.51
N ASP A 134 -8.60 8.93 -11.49
CA ASP A 134 -9.89 8.25 -11.56
C ASP A 134 -10.84 8.80 -10.48
N ALA A 135 -12.10 9.02 -10.84
CA ALA A 135 -13.08 9.63 -9.95
C ALA A 135 -13.42 8.76 -8.71
N CYS A 136 -13.25 7.44 -8.78
CA CYS A 136 -13.52 6.51 -7.66
C CYS A 136 -12.77 6.89 -6.38
N CYS A 137 -11.47 7.20 -6.50
CA CYS A 137 -10.64 7.57 -5.36
C CYS A 137 -11.11 8.87 -4.71
N ALA A 138 -11.48 9.88 -5.50
CA ALA A 138 -11.99 11.12 -4.93
C ALA A 138 -13.35 10.98 -4.27
N ILE A 139 -14.26 10.20 -4.86
CA ILE A 139 -15.63 10.01 -4.35
C ILE A 139 -15.62 9.22 -3.05
N LYS A 140 -14.83 8.15 -2.96
CA LYS A 140 -14.82 7.27 -1.79
C LYS A 140 -13.74 7.64 -0.76
N GLY A 141 -12.60 8.16 -1.21
CA GLY A 141 -11.46 8.49 -0.35
C GLY A 141 -11.62 9.81 0.40
N ARG A 142 -12.24 10.85 -0.20
CA ARG A 142 -12.41 12.15 0.47
C ARG A 142 -13.37 12.10 1.67
N PRO A 143 -14.53 11.42 1.60
CA PRO A 143 -15.36 11.24 2.79
C PRO A 143 -14.62 10.45 3.88
N LEU A 144 -13.91 9.38 3.49
CA LEU A 144 -13.13 8.58 4.43
C LEU A 144 -12.09 9.42 5.17
N VAL A 145 -11.23 10.16 4.45
CA VAL A 145 -10.19 10.97 5.09
C VAL A 145 -10.76 12.11 5.95
N THR A 146 -11.91 12.68 5.55
CA THR A 146 -12.59 13.73 6.34
C THR A 146 -13.09 13.19 7.68
N GLU A 147 -13.70 12.00 7.69
CA GLU A 147 -14.16 11.36 8.92
C GLU A 147 -12.99 10.91 9.80
N LEU A 148 -11.90 10.44 9.18
CA LEU A 148 -10.70 10.05 9.90
C LEU A 148 -10.00 11.23 10.57
N GLU A 149 -9.94 12.40 9.93
CA GLU A 149 -9.40 13.62 10.53
C GLU A 149 -10.19 14.05 11.78
N GLN A 150 -11.50 13.78 11.84
CA GLN A 150 -12.28 14.04 13.06
C GLN A 150 -11.93 13.07 14.20
N ARG A 151 -11.61 11.82 13.88
CA ARG A 151 -11.26 10.77 14.87
C ARG A 151 -9.80 10.86 15.31
N PHE A 152 -8.93 11.26 14.40
CA PHE A 152 -7.49 11.40 14.60
C PHE A 152 -7.03 12.79 14.13
N PRO A 153 -7.41 13.88 14.83
CA PRO A 153 -7.00 15.22 14.43
C PRO A 153 -5.49 15.34 14.29
N SER A 154 -5.02 15.87 13.17
CA SER A 154 -3.60 16.02 12.87
C SER A 154 -2.87 16.90 13.90
N ALA A 155 -3.60 17.86 14.49
CA ALA A 155 -3.09 18.72 15.56
C ALA A 155 -2.74 17.97 16.86
N ASP A 156 -3.46 16.87 17.15
CA ASP A 156 -3.33 16.14 18.43
C ASP A 156 -2.55 14.83 18.27
N ASN A 157 -2.65 14.20 17.11
CA ASN A 157 -2.16 12.83 16.89
C ASN A 157 -0.83 12.77 16.13
N GLY A 158 -0.31 13.93 15.71
CA GLY A 158 0.65 14.01 14.64
C GLY A 158 -0.04 13.68 13.31
N ASP A 159 0.49 14.26 12.25
CA ASP A 159 0.40 13.92 10.82
C ASP A 159 0.27 12.42 10.42
N VAL A 160 -0.62 11.65 11.01
CA VAL A 160 -0.82 10.21 10.75
C VAL A 160 -1.62 9.99 9.48
N ILE A 161 -2.52 10.91 9.13
CA ILE A 161 -3.51 10.70 8.06
C ILE A 161 -3.34 11.77 6.99
N TRP A 162 -3.19 11.33 5.75
CA TRP A 162 -2.94 12.22 4.62
C TRP A 162 -3.86 11.88 3.45
N GLU A 163 -4.32 12.92 2.73
CA GLU A 163 -4.71 12.70 1.33
C GLU A 163 -3.46 12.38 0.52
N THR A 164 -3.55 11.44 -0.41
CA THR A 164 -2.45 11.12 -1.33
C THR A 164 -2.88 11.06 -2.79
N SER A 165 -1.88 11.25 -3.65
CA SER A 165 -1.91 11.01 -5.08
C SER A 165 -2.16 9.53 -5.41
N HIS A 166 -1.93 9.13 -6.66
CA HIS A 166 -2.40 7.81 -7.09
C HIS A 166 -1.57 6.66 -6.51
N THR A 167 -2.20 5.83 -5.68
CA THR A 167 -1.58 4.65 -5.05
C THR A 167 -1.72 3.35 -5.86
N LYS A 168 -2.34 3.38 -7.05
CA LYS A 168 -2.87 2.21 -7.79
C LYS A 168 -4.04 1.55 -7.04
N GLY A 169 -4.93 0.89 -7.79
CA GLY A 169 -6.10 0.19 -7.23
C GLY A 169 -7.34 1.06 -7.01
N HIS A 170 -7.58 2.05 -7.86
CA HIS A 170 -8.81 2.85 -7.86
C HIS A 170 -10.10 2.03 -8.09
N ARG A 171 -10.02 0.89 -8.77
CA ARG A 171 -11.10 -0.12 -8.83
C ARG A 171 -11.36 -0.83 -7.49
N PHE A 172 -10.51 -0.61 -6.50
CA PHE A 172 -10.70 -1.03 -5.11
C PHE A 172 -10.97 0.18 -4.19
N ALA A 173 -11.40 1.32 -4.73
CA ALA A 173 -11.56 2.52 -3.93
C ALA A 173 -12.54 2.32 -2.74
N PRO A 174 -12.26 2.96 -1.59
CA PRO A 174 -11.07 3.78 -1.33
C PRO A 174 -9.80 2.91 -1.21
N SER A 175 -8.75 3.33 -1.90
CA SER A 175 -7.43 2.69 -1.89
C SER A 175 -6.53 3.44 -0.92
N THR A 176 -5.83 2.73 -0.06
CA THR A 176 -4.96 3.33 0.95
C THR A 176 -3.59 2.64 1.00
N LEU A 177 -2.58 3.35 1.48
CA LEU A 177 -1.26 2.81 1.80
C LEU A 177 -0.95 3.04 3.28
N LEU A 178 -0.48 2.01 3.96
CA LEU A 178 -0.01 2.08 5.34
C LEU A 178 1.52 1.94 5.37
N MET A 179 2.17 2.97 5.91
CA MET A 179 3.62 3.06 6.10
C MET A 179 3.95 2.95 7.59
N PRO A 180 5.15 2.44 7.96
CA PRO A 180 6.31 2.24 7.09
C PRO A 180 6.27 0.98 6.23
N TRP A 181 5.45 -0.01 6.57
CA TRP A 181 5.59 -1.36 6.04
C TRP A 181 5.14 -1.54 4.58
N GLY A 182 4.58 -0.52 3.95
CA GLY A 182 4.22 -0.53 2.53
C GLY A 182 3.01 -1.41 2.20
N TYR A 183 2.03 -1.52 3.09
CA TYR A 183 0.82 -2.32 2.87
C TYR A 183 -0.24 -1.54 2.11
N SER A 184 -0.85 -2.17 1.12
CA SER A 184 -1.99 -1.61 0.38
C SER A 184 -3.30 -2.15 0.92
N PHE A 185 -4.31 -1.28 1.06
CA PHE A 185 -5.67 -1.69 1.39
C PHE A 185 -6.67 -1.15 0.38
N GLY A 186 -7.79 -1.84 0.23
CA GLY A 186 -8.90 -1.46 -0.66
C GLY A 186 -10.25 -1.76 -0.03
N ARG A 187 -11.29 -1.11 -0.54
CA ARG A 187 -12.69 -1.25 -0.09
C ARG A 187 -12.88 -0.94 1.40
N MET A 188 -12.04 -0.05 1.93
CA MET A 188 -12.07 0.32 3.34
C MET A 188 -13.26 1.25 3.66
N ASN A 189 -13.84 1.10 4.83
CA ASN A 189 -14.79 2.04 5.42
C ASN A 189 -14.18 2.71 6.66
N VAL A 190 -14.91 3.64 7.28
CA VAL A 190 -14.39 4.43 8.41
C VAL A 190 -14.06 3.53 9.59
N GLU A 191 -14.91 2.53 9.89
CA GLU A 191 -14.74 1.60 11.01
C GLU A 191 -13.49 0.73 10.83
N ALA A 192 -13.36 0.07 9.68
CA ALA A 192 -12.21 -0.78 9.38
C ALA A 192 -10.91 0.04 9.32
N THR A 193 -10.95 1.25 8.76
CA THR A 193 -9.76 2.11 8.73
C THR A 193 -9.38 2.61 10.13
N THR A 194 -10.35 2.92 10.98
CA THR A 194 -10.09 3.29 12.39
C THR A 194 -9.39 2.15 13.12
N ALA A 195 -9.94 0.93 13.02
CA ALA A 195 -9.34 -0.27 13.64
C ALA A 195 -7.94 -0.56 13.09
N MET A 196 -7.72 -0.37 11.79
CA MET A 196 -6.40 -0.51 11.16
C MET A 196 -5.39 0.50 11.70
N VAL A 197 -5.78 1.77 11.86
CA VAL A 197 -4.89 2.80 12.43
C VAL A 197 -4.52 2.48 13.88
N GLU A 198 -5.49 2.01 14.67
CA GLU A 198 -5.26 1.60 16.05
C GLU A 198 -4.32 0.38 16.14
N ALA A 199 -4.56 -0.65 15.31
CA ALA A 199 -3.68 -1.81 15.20
C ALA A 199 -2.25 -1.40 14.78
N ALA A 200 -2.13 -0.53 13.78
CA ALA A 200 -0.85 -0.04 13.28
C ALA A 200 -0.04 0.71 14.34
N ARG A 201 -0.68 1.44 15.25
CA ARG A 201 0.01 2.10 16.38
C ARG A 201 0.69 1.10 17.33
N ASN A 202 0.19 -0.12 17.38
CA ASN A 202 0.75 -1.23 18.15
C ASN A 202 1.65 -2.16 17.31
N GLY A 203 1.85 -1.85 16.02
CA GLY A 203 2.58 -2.71 15.08
C GLY A 203 1.83 -3.99 14.69
N GLU A 204 0.52 -4.05 14.95
CA GLU A 204 -0.32 -5.22 14.70
C GLU A 204 -0.79 -5.28 13.25
N TYR A 205 -0.72 -6.47 12.65
CA TYR A 205 -1.10 -6.72 11.27
C TYR A 205 -2.62 -6.66 11.08
N PHE A 206 -3.07 -5.85 10.14
CA PHE A 206 -4.48 -5.76 9.77
C PHE A 206 -4.80 -6.58 8.52
N ILE A 207 -5.77 -7.49 8.62
CA ILE A 207 -6.19 -8.40 7.54
C ILE A 207 -7.33 -7.81 6.68
N PRO A 208 -8.42 -7.24 7.25
CA PRO A 208 -9.55 -6.81 6.43
C PRO A 208 -9.14 -5.76 5.38
N GLY A 209 -9.56 -5.99 4.13
CA GLY A 209 -9.26 -5.08 3.02
C GLY A 209 -7.80 -5.11 2.55
N ASN A 210 -6.94 -5.96 3.12
CA ASN A 210 -5.52 -6.05 2.77
C ASN A 210 -5.34 -6.60 1.35
N ARG A 211 -4.54 -5.88 0.56
CA ARG A 211 -4.20 -6.23 -0.82
C ARG A 211 -2.82 -6.86 -0.96
N GLY A 212 -1.97 -6.68 0.06
CA GLY A 212 -0.60 -7.18 0.11
C GLY A 212 0.41 -6.11 0.50
N ARG A 213 1.59 -6.59 0.90
CA ARG A 213 2.82 -5.80 1.10
C ARG A 213 3.48 -5.48 -0.23
N GLY A 214 3.81 -4.22 -0.47
CA GLY A 214 4.44 -3.75 -1.72
C GLY A 214 5.85 -4.30 -1.97
N THR A 215 6.52 -4.86 -0.97
CA THR A 215 7.85 -5.49 -1.15
C THR A 215 7.75 -6.91 -1.69
N LEU A 216 6.54 -7.47 -1.85
CA LEU A 216 6.30 -8.86 -2.24
C LEU A 216 5.72 -8.97 -3.66
N THR A 217 6.01 -10.09 -4.34
CA THR A 217 5.33 -10.50 -5.58
C THR A 217 3.84 -10.77 -5.32
N SER A 218 3.03 -10.86 -6.38
CA SER A 218 1.57 -11.09 -6.22
C SER A 218 1.26 -12.41 -5.51
N THR A 219 1.95 -13.49 -5.86
CA THR A 219 1.86 -14.81 -5.22
C THR A 219 2.25 -14.74 -3.74
N SER A 220 3.38 -14.09 -3.44
CA SER A 220 3.83 -13.88 -2.07
C SER A 220 2.89 -13.02 -1.22
N GLN A 221 2.27 -12.00 -1.80
CA GLN A 221 1.23 -11.19 -1.13
C GLN A 221 0.02 -12.06 -0.75
N VAL A 222 -0.45 -12.91 -1.67
CA VAL A 222 -1.58 -13.84 -1.39
C VAL A 222 -1.19 -14.82 -0.29
N ALA A 223 0.00 -15.41 -0.36
CA ALA A 223 0.47 -16.36 0.64
C ALA A 223 0.63 -15.76 2.04
N GLU A 224 1.21 -14.56 2.15
CA GLU A 224 1.35 -13.87 3.44
C GLU A 224 -0.02 -13.62 4.09
N ILE A 225 -0.99 -13.12 3.31
CA ILE A 225 -2.35 -12.86 3.80
C ILE A 225 -3.03 -14.16 4.22
N ALA A 226 -2.89 -15.23 3.43
CA ALA A 226 -3.49 -16.53 3.72
C ALA A 226 -2.97 -17.12 5.05
N VAL A 227 -1.67 -16.97 5.33
CA VAL A 227 -1.06 -17.41 6.59
C VAL A 227 -1.51 -16.53 7.74
N ALA A 228 -1.59 -15.21 7.56
CA ALA A 228 -2.13 -14.31 8.58
C ALA A 228 -3.60 -14.67 8.94
N GLU A 229 -4.43 -15.00 7.94
CA GLU A 229 -5.81 -15.45 8.13
C GLU A 229 -5.92 -16.79 8.88
N GLU A 230 -5.05 -17.77 8.56
CA GLU A 230 -4.98 -19.04 9.30
C GLU A 230 -4.60 -18.81 10.76
N LEU A 231 -3.58 -17.98 11.02
CA LEU A 231 -3.15 -17.61 12.37
C LEU A 231 -4.27 -16.92 13.15
N ALA A 232 -4.94 -15.95 12.54
CA ALA A 232 -6.07 -15.24 13.16
C ALA A 232 -7.23 -16.18 13.51
N ARG A 233 -7.55 -17.17 12.66
CA ARG A 233 -8.57 -18.20 12.95
C ARG A 233 -8.24 -19.04 14.18
N THR A 234 -6.96 -19.20 14.51
CA THR A 234 -6.50 -19.90 15.73
C THR A 234 -6.34 -18.97 16.95
N GLY A 235 -6.76 -17.70 16.84
CA GLY A 235 -6.64 -16.71 17.92
C GLY A 235 -5.23 -16.15 18.12
N ARG A 236 -4.33 -16.33 17.13
CA ARG A 236 -2.96 -15.81 17.19
C ARG A 236 -2.87 -14.46 16.50
N HIS A 237 -2.40 -13.45 17.23
CA HIS A 237 -2.09 -12.13 16.68
C HIS A 237 -0.79 -12.15 15.87
N VAL A 238 -0.77 -11.39 14.78
CA VAL A 238 0.37 -11.21 13.88
C VAL A 238 0.80 -9.76 13.92
N ASN A 239 2.11 -9.50 13.94
CA ASN A 239 2.67 -8.17 13.80
C ASN A 239 3.17 -7.92 12.39
N TYR A 240 3.22 -6.65 11.97
CA TYR A 240 3.91 -6.28 10.75
C TYR A 240 5.39 -6.68 10.81
N GLY A 241 5.90 -7.24 9.72
CA GLY A 241 7.26 -7.76 9.65
C GLY A 241 7.45 -9.15 10.29
N GLN A 242 6.44 -9.76 10.90
CA GLN A 242 6.55 -11.11 11.50
C GLN A 242 6.64 -12.23 10.44
N LEU A 243 5.88 -12.09 9.35
CA LEU A 243 5.80 -13.10 8.30
C LEU A 243 6.83 -12.82 7.20
N HIS A 244 7.68 -13.81 6.92
CA HIS A 244 8.75 -13.70 5.93
C HIS A 244 8.56 -14.76 4.85
N ILE A 245 8.64 -14.34 3.58
CA ILE A 245 8.72 -15.29 2.48
C ILE A 245 10.13 -15.84 2.46
N ILE A 246 10.27 -17.16 2.54
CA ILE A 246 11.56 -17.85 2.55
C ILE A 246 11.81 -18.66 1.29
N ASP A 247 10.75 -18.97 0.54
CA ASP A 247 10.82 -19.67 -0.74
C ASP A 247 9.59 -19.35 -1.60
N GLU A 248 9.78 -19.28 -2.92
CA GLU A 248 8.72 -19.02 -3.90
C GLU A 248 9.06 -19.72 -5.22
N GLU A 249 8.21 -20.68 -5.59
CA GLU A 249 8.26 -21.40 -6.86
C GLU A 249 6.99 -21.09 -7.64
N VAL A 250 7.14 -20.54 -8.85
CA VAL A 250 6.01 -20.21 -9.74
C VAL A 250 6.17 -21.01 -11.02
N GLU A 251 5.08 -21.67 -11.45
CA GLU A 251 4.98 -22.36 -12.73
C GLU A 251 3.96 -21.61 -13.61
N PRO A 252 4.38 -20.59 -14.37
CA PRO A 252 3.45 -19.71 -15.09
C PRO A 252 2.57 -20.45 -16.11
N ASP A 253 3.15 -21.44 -16.82
CA ASP A 253 2.44 -22.21 -17.83
C ASP A 253 1.37 -23.13 -17.22
N ALA A 254 1.58 -23.59 -15.99
CA ALA A 254 0.63 -24.40 -15.24
C ALA A 254 -0.38 -23.55 -14.46
N GLY A 255 -0.12 -22.24 -14.31
CA GLY A 255 -0.93 -21.36 -13.48
C GLY A 255 -0.88 -21.75 -12.01
N THR A 256 0.26 -22.25 -11.52
CA THR A 256 0.43 -22.70 -10.13
C THR A 256 1.60 -21.99 -9.48
N ALA A 257 1.55 -21.86 -8.15
CA ALA A 257 2.69 -21.40 -7.37
C ALA A 257 2.69 -22.06 -5.99
N THR A 258 3.89 -22.28 -5.46
CA THR A 258 4.12 -22.73 -4.09
C THR A 258 4.94 -21.66 -3.39
N VAL A 259 4.43 -21.12 -2.29
CA VAL A 259 5.13 -20.11 -1.48
C VAL A 259 5.31 -20.63 -0.07
N THR A 260 6.52 -20.52 0.46
CA THR A 260 6.81 -20.86 1.86
C THR A 260 6.95 -19.60 2.70
N VAL A 261 6.11 -19.47 3.72
CA VAL A 261 6.05 -18.32 4.63
C VAL A 261 6.49 -18.75 6.02
N ASN A 262 7.54 -18.14 6.55
CA ASN A 262 8.02 -18.35 7.92
C ASN A 262 7.31 -17.39 8.89
N ASP A 263 6.68 -17.94 9.93
CA ASP A 263 6.26 -17.21 11.12
C ASP A 263 7.43 -17.12 12.11
N SER A 264 8.17 -16.01 12.06
CA SER A 264 9.36 -15.79 12.90
C SER A 264 9.07 -15.87 14.40
N ARG A 265 7.83 -15.64 14.83
CA ARG A 265 7.45 -15.67 16.24
C ARG A 265 7.25 -17.09 16.76
N ALA A 266 6.67 -17.98 15.95
CA ALA A 266 6.49 -19.38 16.32
C ALA A 266 7.66 -20.28 15.91
N GLY A 267 8.49 -19.83 14.96
CA GLY A 267 9.49 -20.70 14.31
C GLY A 267 8.83 -21.78 13.45
N VAL A 268 7.64 -21.52 12.92
CA VAL A 268 6.88 -22.46 12.07
C VAL A 268 6.80 -21.89 10.66
N ALA A 269 7.14 -22.72 9.68
CA ALA A 269 6.94 -22.38 8.27
C ALA A 269 5.60 -22.93 7.76
N TYR A 270 4.99 -22.21 6.84
CA TYR A 270 3.74 -22.57 6.18
C TYR A 270 3.98 -22.68 4.69
N ARG A 271 3.62 -23.81 4.08
CA ARG A 271 3.56 -23.97 2.64
C ARG A 271 2.17 -23.59 2.15
N VAL A 272 2.11 -22.64 1.23
CA VAL A 272 0.89 -22.16 0.59
C VAL A 272 0.91 -22.59 -0.87
N LEU A 273 -0.11 -23.37 -1.26
CA LEU A 273 -0.32 -23.74 -2.65
C LEU A 273 -1.32 -22.77 -3.27
N LEU A 274 -0.97 -22.24 -4.44
CA LEU A 274 -1.77 -21.26 -5.18
C LEU A 274 -2.07 -21.78 -6.59
N ASN A 275 -3.20 -21.36 -7.14
CA ASN A 275 -3.50 -21.50 -8.55
C ASN A 275 -4.06 -20.20 -9.14
N THR A 276 -3.95 -20.04 -10.45
CA THR A 276 -4.60 -18.95 -11.16
C THR A 276 -6.05 -19.30 -11.44
N ARG A 277 -6.90 -18.28 -11.41
CA ARG A 277 -8.28 -18.35 -11.91
C ARG A 277 -8.60 -17.09 -12.71
N THR A 278 -9.33 -17.29 -13.81
CA THR A 278 -9.88 -16.17 -14.58
C THR A 278 -11.10 -15.59 -13.85
N VAL A 279 -11.14 -14.27 -13.77
CA VAL A 279 -12.28 -13.48 -13.30
C VAL A 279 -12.82 -12.64 -14.45
N ASP A 280 -14.14 -12.62 -14.62
CA ASP A 280 -14.78 -11.80 -15.64
C ASP A 280 -15.24 -10.46 -15.06
N GLY A 281 -15.41 -9.48 -15.94
CA GLY A 281 -16.05 -8.22 -15.58
C GLY A 281 -15.13 -7.22 -14.87
N VAL A 282 -13.80 -7.41 -14.91
CA VAL A 282 -12.85 -6.47 -14.33
C VAL A 282 -12.89 -5.16 -15.10
N ILE A 283 -13.24 -4.08 -14.40
CA ILE A 283 -13.15 -2.72 -14.93
C ILE A 283 -11.88 -2.09 -14.40
N SER A 284 -10.86 -1.97 -15.26
CA SER A 284 -9.56 -1.46 -14.85
C SER A 284 -9.59 0.03 -14.47
N SER A 285 -10.48 0.83 -15.07
CA SER A 285 -10.71 2.25 -14.79
C SER A 285 -12.12 2.69 -15.17
N CYS A 286 -12.66 3.72 -14.52
CA CYS A 286 -13.94 4.31 -14.92
C CYS A 286 -13.95 4.65 -16.42
N GLY A 287 -15.03 4.27 -17.11
CA GLY A 287 -15.19 4.48 -18.54
C GLY A 287 -14.48 3.46 -19.43
N LYS A 288 -13.78 2.47 -18.85
CA LYS A 288 -13.27 1.30 -19.59
C LYS A 288 -14.34 0.20 -19.63
N ASN A 289 -14.30 -0.59 -20.70
CA ASN A 289 -15.14 -1.78 -20.80
C ASN A 289 -14.64 -2.86 -19.83
N PRO A 290 -15.55 -3.67 -19.27
CA PRO A 290 -15.15 -4.84 -18.50
C PRO A 290 -14.30 -5.79 -19.35
N GLN A 291 -13.31 -6.41 -18.74
CA GLN A 291 -12.41 -7.38 -19.37
C GLN A 291 -12.20 -8.58 -18.43
N PRO A 292 -11.80 -9.74 -18.95
CA PRO A 292 -11.24 -10.80 -18.12
C PRO A 292 -9.97 -10.33 -17.41
N GLY A 293 -9.77 -10.81 -16.19
CA GLY A 293 -8.54 -10.67 -15.42
C GLY A 293 -8.09 -12.03 -14.90
N GLU A 294 -6.84 -12.10 -14.46
CA GLU A 294 -6.25 -13.29 -13.85
C GLU A 294 -5.87 -12.98 -12.40
N VAL A 295 -6.21 -13.88 -11.49
CA VAL A 295 -6.01 -13.72 -10.05
C VAL A 295 -5.44 -15.01 -9.46
N TRP A 296 -4.72 -14.90 -8.35
CA TRP A 296 -4.22 -16.04 -7.59
C TRP A 296 -5.19 -16.37 -6.46
N ASP A 297 -5.62 -17.62 -6.38
CA ASP A 297 -6.41 -18.15 -5.28
C ASP A 297 -5.59 -19.13 -4.44
N VAL A 298 -5.91 -19.21 -3.15
CA VAL A 298 -5.29 -20.15 -2.22
C VAL A 298 -5.95 -21.50 -2.38
N VAL A 299 -5.17 -22.51 -2.76
CA VAL A 299 -5.59 -23.92 -2.80
C VAL A 299 -5.50 -24.53 -1.41
N SER A 300 -4.38 -24.31 -0.71
CA SER A 300 -4.21 -24.79 0.67
C SER A 300 -3.11 -24.03 1.41
N VAL A 301 -3.18 -24.08 2.74
CA VAL A 301 -2.16 -23.60 3.67
C VAL A 301 -1.82 -24.75 4.61
N HIS A 302 -0.55 -25.17 4.64
CA HIS A 302 -0.09 -26.28 5.48
C HIS A 302 1.09 -25.83 6.33
N ALA A 303 0.98 -25.98 7.66
CA ALA A 303 2.13 -25.85 8.53
C ALA A 303 3.13 -26.98 8.23
N LEU A 304 4.37 -26.63 7.94
CA LEU A 304 5.47 -27.56 7.85
C LEU A 304 5.88 -27.88 9.29
N GLY A 305 5.66 -29.13 9.72
CA GLY A 305 6.12 -29.57 11.03
C GLY A 305 7.63 -29.39 11.13
N CYS A 306 8.12 -29.00 12.30
CA CYS A 306 9.46 -29.42 12.69
C CYS A 306 9.42 -30.94 12.64
N GLU A 307 10.08 -31.58 11.66
CA GLU A 307 10.31 -33.02 11.75
C GLU A 307 11.01 -33.25 13.10
N ASN A 308 10.28 -33.83 14.05
CA ASN A 308 10.89 -34.40 15.23
C ASN A 308 11.91 -35.41 14.71
N ASN A 309 13.19 -35.09 14.89
CA ASN A 309 14.31 -36.02 14.77
C ASN A 309 14.20 -37.10 15.88
N GLU A 310 13.12 -37.89 15.88
CA GLU A 310 12.98 -39.07 16.75
C GLU A 310 13.35 -40.37 16.04
N ASP A 311 13.72 -40.34 14.75
CA ASP A 311 14.26 -41.50 14.02
C ASP A 311 15.76 -41.37 13.68
N ARG A 312 16.58 -41.01 14.67
CA ARG A 312 18.01 -41.35 14.66
C ARG A 312 18.45 -41.92 16.01
N GLN A 313 18.48 -43.26 16.02
CA GLN A 313 19.09 -44.24 16.95
C GLN A 313 18.19 -44.84 18.01
#